data_AF-A0A258JJQ5-F1
#
_entry.id   AF-A0A258JJQ5-F1
#
_cell.length_a   1.000
_cell.length_b   1.000
_cell.length_c   1.000
_cell.angle_alpha   90.00
_cell.angle_beta   90.00
_cell.angle_gamma   90.00
#
_symmetry.space_group_name_H-M   'P 1'
#
loop_
_entity.id
_entity.type
_entity.pdbx_description
1 polymer ?
#
loop_
_entity_poly.entity_id
_entity_poly.type
_entity_poly.pdbx_seq_one_letter_code
_entity_poly.pdbx_strand_id
1 'polypeptide(L)'
;MCFVNENKMINLRMKRNKMKKLFFMIMLFLFLPKVEAQTSDSNYKEPIVKAIKTIESLFKVTIKDKDGLLKNKDLDYAEWRIRQGNLDVSLTAILAP
;
A
#
# COMPACT_ATOMS: atom_id res chain seq x y z
N MET A 1 -34.10 -50.11 -17.24
CA MET A 1 -33.91 -49.06 -16.20
C MET A 1 -32.46 -48.59 -16.20
N CYS A 2 -32.03 -47.73 -17.13
CA CYS A 2 -30.63 -47.21 -17.15
C CYS A 2 -30.53 -45.67 -17.20
N PHE A 3 -31.62 -44.96 -17.53
CA PHE A 3 -31.60 -43.50 -17.74
C PHE A 3 -31.54 -42.62 -16.47
N VAL A 4 -31.80 -43.18 -15.28
CA VAL A 4 -31.77 -42.41 -14.02
C VAL A 4 -30.33 -42.08 -13.58
N ASN A 5 -29.36 -42.91 -13.95
CA ASN A 5 -27.97 -42.78 -13.49
C ASN A 5 -27.21 -41.63 -14.18
N GLU A 6 -27.47 -41.39 -15.47
CA GLU A 6 -26.79 -40.34 -16.24
C GLU A 6 -27.18 -38.93 -15.79
N ASN A 7 -28.48 -38.70 -15.53
CA ASN A 7 -28.98 -37.42 -15.02
C ASN A 7 -28.39 -37.07 -13.65
N LYS A 8 -28.20 -38.08 -12.78
CA LYS A 8 -27.57 -37.92 -11.46
C LYS A 8 -26.09 -37.52 -11.60
N MET A 9 -25.37 -38.15 -12.53
CA MET A 9 -23.96 -37.87 -12.81
C MET A 9 -23.73 -36.45 -13.37
N ILE A 10 -24.64 -35.97 -14.23
CA ILE A 10 -24.59 -34.60 -14.77
C ILE A 10 -24.78 -33.56 -13.65
N ASN A 11 -25.75 -33.76 -12.76
CA ASN A 11 -26.00 -32.85 -11.63
C ASN A 11 -24.80 -32.77 -10.67
N LEU A 12 -24.17 -33.92 -10.38
CA LEU A 12 -22.95 -33.97 -9.55
C LEU A 12 -21.77 -33.22 -10.19
N ARG A 13 -21.58 -33.34 -11.51
CA ARG A 13 -20.55 -32.57 -12.24
C ARG A 13 -20.83 -31.07 -12.19
N MET A 14 -22.09 -30.65 -12.36
CA MET A 14 -22.47 -29.23 -12.27
C MET A 14 -22.25 -28.68 -10.86
N LYS A 15 -22.64 -29.43 -9.82
CA LYS A 15 -22.42 -29.06 -8.41
C LYS A 15 -20.93 -28.89 -8.11
N ARG A 16 -20.08 -29.81 -8.59
CA ARG A 16 -18.62 -29.73 -8.45
C ARG A 16 -18.03 -28.49 -9.15
N ASN A 17 -18.49 -28.15 -10.36
CA ASN A 17 -18.02 -26.94 -11.05
C ASN A 17 -18.48 -25.66 -10.35
N LYS A 18 -19.69 -25.64 -9.77
CA LYS A 18 -20.19 -24.52 -8.97
C LYS A 18 -19.34 -24.31 -7.71
N MET A 19 -18.95 -25.39 -7.04
CA MET A 19 -18.04 -25.34 -5.88
C MET A 19 -16.63 -24.87 -6.25
N LYS A 20 -16.09 -25.30 -7.40
CA LYS A 20 -14.79 -24.82 -7.89
C LYS A 20 -14.80 -23.32 -8.21
N LYS A 21 -15.86 -22.83 -8.87
CA LYS A 21 -16.04 -21.40 -9.15
C LYS A 21 -16.17 -20.60 -7.86
N LEU A 22 -16.93 -21.11 -6.89
CA LEU A 22 -17.09 -20.48 -5.58
C LEU A 22 -15.75 -20.40 -4.82
N PHE A 23 -14.98 -21.49 -4.82
CA PHE A 23 -13.65 -21.52 -4.22
C PHE A 23 -12.70 -20.50 -4.87
N PHE A 24 -12.70 -20.44 -6.20
CA PHE A 24 -11.86 -19.49 -6.94
C PHE A 24 -12.25 -18.03 -6.66
N MET A 25 -13.56 -17.75 -6.51
CA MET A 25 -14.06 -16.43 -6.14
C MET A 25 -13.64 -16.00 -4.73
N ILE A 26 -13.71 -16.92 -3.76
CA ILE A 26 -13.26 -16.66 -2.37
C ILE A 26 -11.75 -16.45 -2.33
N MET A 27 -10.98 -17.25 -3.06
CA MET A 27 -9.53 -17.13 -3.11
C MET A 27 -9.09 -15.77 -3.67
N LEU A 28 -9.79 -15.24 -4.69
CA LEU A 28 -9.50 -13.93 -5.26
C LEU A 28 -9.70 -12.79 -4.25
N PHE A 29 -10.69 -12.91 -3.36
CA PHE A 29 -10.97 -11.89 -2.34
C PHE A 29 -9.93 -11.84 -1.22
N LEU A 30 -9.18 -12.92 -1.00
CA LEU A 30 -8.13 -12.99 0.03
C LEU A 30 -6.84 -12.25 -0.36
N PHE A 31 -6.69 -11.86 -1.63
CA PHE A 31 -5.50 -11.15 -2.13
C PHE A 31 -5.69 -9.63 -2.23
N LEU A 32 -6.74 -9.07 -1.62
CA LEU A 32 -6.91 -7.62 -1.61
C LEU A 32 -5.77 -6.96 -0.80
N PRO A 33 -5.02 -6.00 -1.38
CA PRO A 33 -3.97 -5.28 -0.65
C PRO A 33 -4.59 -4.47 0.49
N LYS A 34 -3.93 -4.48 1.65
CA LYS A 34 -4.28 -3.60 2.76
C LYS A 34 -3.92 -2.17 2.38
N VAL A 35 -4.93 -1.32 2.21
CA VAL A 35 -4.73 0.13 2.03
C VAL A 35 -4.64 0.73 3.42
N GLU A 36 -3.47 1.24 3.79
CA GLU A 36 -3.31 2.04 5.01
C GLU A 36 -3.62 3.50 4.68
N ALA A 37 -4.70 4.02 5.25
CA ALA A 37 -5.08 5.41 5.10
C ALA A 37 -4.35 6.27 6.14
N GLN A 38 -3.76 7.38 5.70
CA GLN A 38 -3.22 8.40 6.60
C GLN A 38 -4.38 9.22 7.17
N THR A 39 -4.51 9.28 8.50
CA THR A 39 -5.61 9.98 9.17
C THR A 39 -5.09 11.17 9.98
N SER A 40 -5.94 12.18 10.17
CA SER A 40 -5.63 13.31 11.07
C SER A 40 -5.33 12.84 12.50
N ASP A 41 -5.97 11.75 12.95
CA ASP A 41 -5.74 11.17 14.27
C ASP A 41 -4.30 10.64 14.45
N SER A 42 -3.64 10.28 13.35
CA SER A 42 -2.23 9.87 13.32
C SER A 42 -1.26 11.03 13.04
N ASN A 43 -1.75 12.28 13.03
CA ASN A 43 -1.01 13.49 12.65
C ASN A 43 -0.33 13.41 11.27
N TYR A 44 -0.83 12.57 10.36
CA TYR A 44 -0.16 12.30 9.08
C TYR A 44 1.35 12.00 9.27
N LYS A 45 1.66 11.22 10.32
CA LYS A 45 3.03 10.87 10.68
C LYS A 45 3.59 9.94 9.61
N GLU A 46 4.72 10.36 9.03
CA GLU A 46 5.44 9.54 8.06
C GLU A 46 6.93 9.45 8.40
N PRO A 47 7.61 8.36 8.00
CA PRO A 47 9.06 8.28 8.13
C PRO A 47 9.75 9.41 7.34
N ILE A 48 10.73 10.08 7.94
CA ILE A 48 11.48 11.18 7.30
C ILE A 48 12.08 10.73 5.96
N VAL A 49 12.50 9.47 5.86
CA VAL A 49 13.04 8.86 4.65
C VAL A 49 12.06 8.96 3.47
N LYS A 50 10.75 8.85 3.71
CA LYS A 50 9.73 8.98 2.67
C LYS A 50 9.63 10.44 2.21
N ALA A 51 9.62 11.39 3.14
CA ALA A 51 9.58 12.82 2.82
C ALA A 51 10.83 13.29 2.05
N ILE A 52 12.01 12.80 2.41
CA ILE A 52 13.28 13.04 1.70
C ILE A 52 13.17 12.54 0.25
N LYS A 53 12.67 11.32 0.03
CA LYS A 53 12.47 10.79 -1.33
C LYS A 53 11.51 11.63 -2.16
N THR A 54 10.46 12.17 -1.54
CA THR A 54 9.54 13.09 -2.20
C THR A 54 10.27 14.37 -2.63
N ILE A 55 11.11 14.94 -1.77
CA ILE A 55 11.95 16.10 -2.11
C ILE A 55 12.93 15.77 -3.24
N GLU A 56 13.62 14.63 -3.17
CA GLU A 56 14.52 14.17 -4.24
C GLU A 56 13.80 14.10 -5.59
N SER A 57 12.59 13.55 -5.61
CA SER A 57 11.76 13.47 -6.83
C SER A 57 11.28 14.84 -7.31
N LEU A 58 10.88 15.73 -6.41
CA LEU A 58 10.35 17.06 -6.76
C LEU A 58 11.44 17.99 -7.31
N PHE A 59 12.60 18.01 -6.65
CA PHE A 59 13.69 18.93 -6.98
C PHE A 59 14.79 18.29 -7.84
N LYS A 60 14.67 16.99 -8.17
CA LYS A 60 15.65 16.21 -8.95
C LYS A 60 17.05 16.25 -8.34
N VAL A 61 17.13 16.16 -7.01
CA VAL A 61 18.37 16.15 -6.24
C VAL A 61 18.60 14.78 -5.62
N THR A 62 19.84 14.50 -5.21
CA THR A 62 20.19 13.27 -4.46
C THR A 62 20.71 13.64 -3.10
N ILE A 63 20.07 13.14 -2.05
CA ILE A 63 20.39 13.41 -0.65
C ILE A 63 21.03 12.14 -0.08
N LYS A 64 22.28 12.26 0.35
CA LYS A 64 23.03 11.14 0.94
C LYS A 64 23.09 11.30 2.46
N ASP A 65 22.40 10.41 3.17
CA ASP A 65 22.54 10.25 4.62
C ASP A 65 23.74 9.34 4.92
N LYS A 66 24.90 9.93 5.22
CA LYS A 66 26.15 9.21 5.45
C LYS A 66 26.15 8.41 6.75
N ASP A 67 25.45 8.91 7.76
CA ASP A 67 25.52 8.40 9.13
C ASP A 67 24.23 7.65 9.54
N GLY A 68 23.26 7.54 8.63
CA GLY A 68 21.99 6.85 8.89
C GLY A 68 21.13 7.58 9.93
N LEU A 69 21.33 8.89 10.10
CA LEU A 69 20.67 9.70 11.14
C LEU A 69 19.16 9.83 10.92
N LEU A 70 18.71 9.59 9.68
CA LEU A 70 17.30 9.68 9.30
C LEU A 70 16.54 8.35 9.50
N LYS A 71 17.25 7.26 9.83
CA LYS A 71 16.63 5.95 10.07
C LYS A 71 15.82 5.97 11.37
N ASN A 72 14.60 5.42 11.31
CA ASN A 72 13.67 5.32 12.43
C ASN A 72 13.20 6.66 13.02
N LYS A 73 13.41 7.77 12.30
CA LYS A 73 12.79 9.05 12.66
C LYS A 73 11.49 9.21 11.87
N ASP A 74 10.43 9.39 12.63
CA ASP A 74 9.13 9.75 12.11
C ASP A 74 8.87 11.24 12.31
N LEU A 75 8.09 11.80 11.41
CA LEU A 75 7.82 13.22 11.36
C LEU A 75 6.34 13.47 11.11
N ASP A 76 5.72 14.24 12.00
CA ASP A 76 4.29 14.57 11.95
C ASP A 76 4.01 15.53 10.80
N TYR A 77 2.98 15.34 9.97
CA TYR A 77 2.68 16.22 8.84
C TYR A 77 3.85 16.36 7.85
N ALA A 78 4.59 15.28 7.60
CA ALA A 78 5.82 15.30 6.80
C ALA A 78 5.61 15.89 5.40
N GLU A 79 4.55 15.50 4.70
CA GLU A 79 4.21 16.01 3.37
C GLU A 79 3.92 17.51 3.38
N TRP A 80 3.23 18.01 4.41
CA TRP A 80 2.88 19.43 4.52
C TRP A 80 4.07 20.32 4.84
N ARG A 81 5.20 19.78 5.29
CA ARG A 81 6.43 20.55 5.48
C ARG A 81 7.17 20.83 4.18
N ILE A 82 6.87 20.09 3.10
CA ILE A 82 7.48 20.29 1.79
C ILE A 82 6.88 21.54 1.14
N ARG A 83 7.72 22.55 0.92
CA ARG A 83 7.35 23.81 0.25
C ARG A 83 7.74 23.72 -1.23
N GLN A 84 6.75 23.54 -2.10
CA GLN A 84 6.97 23.50 -3.54
C GLN A 84 7.62 24.80 -4.01
N GLY A 85 8.79 24.70 -4.66
CA GLY A 85 9.53 25.84 -5.19
C GLY A 85 10.73 26.31 -4.36
N ASN A 86 10.92 25.82 -3.13
CA ASN A 86 12.13 26.10 -2.35
C ASN A 86 12.66 24.85 -1.63
N LEU A 87 13.81 24.35 -2.11
CA LEU A 87 14.47 23.17 -1.57
C LEU A 87 14.97 23.41 -0.15
N ASP A 88 15.67 24.51 0.10
CA ASP A 88 16.33 24.79 1.38
C ASP A 88 15.31 24.95 2.50
N VAL A 89 14.20 25.64 2.23
CA VAL A 89 13.10 25.80 3.19
C VAL A 89 12.45 24.45 3.49
N SER A 90 12.26 23.60 2.48
CA SER A 90 11.68 22.26 2.65
C SER A 90 12.59 21.35 3.48
N LEU A 91 13.89 21.35 3.19
CA LEU A 91 14.88 20.57 3.94
C LEU A 91 14.98 21.05 5.38
N THR A 92 15.05 22.37 5.58
CA THR A 92 15.12 22.96 6.94
C THR A 92 13.87 22.58 7.74
N ALA A 93 12.68 22.65 7.16
CA ALA A 93 11.44 22.30 7.86
C ALA A 93 11.39 20.82 8.28
N ILE A 94 12.02 19.93 7.53
CA ILE A 94 12.05 18.48 7.81
C ILE A 94 13.18 18.09 8.76
N LEU A 95 14.32 18.78 8.70
CA LEU A 95 15.55 18.44 9.45
C LEU A 95 15.75 19.25 10.73
N ALA A 96 15.05 20.37 10.91
CA ALA A 96 15.16 21.22 12.10
C ALA A 96 14.62 20.61 13.41
N PRO A 97 13.47 19.90 13.45
CA PRO A 97 13.00 19.25 14.66
C PRO A 97 13.85 18.03 15.05
#